data_AF-A0A5B9MKU3-F1
#
_entry.id   AF-A0A5B9MKU3-F1
#
_cell.length_a   1.000
_cell.length_b   1.000
_cell.length_c   1.000
_cell.angle_alpha   90.00
_cell.angle_beta   90.00
_cell.angle_gamma   90.00
#
_symmetry.space_group_name_H-M   'P 1'
#
loop_
_entity.id
_entity.type
_entity.pdbx_description
1 polymer ?
#
loop_
_entity_poly.entity_id
_entity_poly.type
_entity_poly.pdbx_seq_one_letter_code
_entity_poly.pdbx_strand_id
1 'polypeptide(L)'
;MIVSWFNKPEDSAPAPVEESSVPTDETVVEVTSGEQQEGTEDCEEAEVSRSLALLSQAHQAISEARSLNELKDIRDKAEAARKYAQAAGMGLEIQNYAAEVKLRAERRAGKLLGKLKLHGGDRSDESASHRVTLSDIGVTKDQSSRWQLTAIVPEKEFERYVDTTRADCGEVTTAGLVRIARKIRSKKKNRSVNGVEADITNCVVINNVEQLTGDNKFSCIYVDPPWSGDGEGNDGLVRSLGELPIPTVAEDNAHLHIWATNATFSEAKQVLESWGFSYQACLICLNPDGQSTDYWIEAHEFLLLGIRGELPFAETTLNSWMRAVRESDGRAPERVRKIIERVSPGPYLELFGRNKVSGWTIYSTDIESDNIEVEEKSNEETDA
;
A
#
# COMPACT_ATOMS: atom_id res chain seq x y z
N MET A 1 10.57 23.55 25.92
CA MET A 1 10.27 22.60 27.01
C MET A 1 10.54 21.11 26.66
N ILE A 2 11.26 20.79 25.58
CA ILE A 2 11.67 19.42 25.20
C ILE A 2 13.12 19.10 25.62
N VAL A 3 13.92 20.13 25.89
CA VAL A 3 15.36 20.01 26.18
C VAL A 3 15.68 19.45 27.59
N SER A 4 14.73 19.48 28.54
CA SER A 4 14.98 18.95 29.89
C SER A 4 14.84 17.43 30.02
N TRP A 5 14.36 16.73 28.99
CA TRP A 5 14.03 15.31 29.08
C TRP A 5 15.21 14.36 28.82
N PHE A 6 16.26 14.82 28.14
CA PHE A 6 17.40 13.98 27.80
C PHE A 6 18.48 13.89 28.89
N ASN A 7 18.37 14.67 29.98
CA ASN A 7 19.48 14.80 30.92
C ASN A 7 19.03 15.06 32.38
N LYS A 8 18.30 14.12 33.00
CA LYS A 8 18.23 14.04 34.47
C LYS A 8 18.17 12.59 34.98
N PRO A 9 18.92 12.25 36.04
CA PRO A 9 18.80 10.99 36.74
C PRO A 9 17.52 10.95 37.58
N GLU A 10 17.00 9.75 37.80
CA GLU A 10 15.84 9.42 38.64
C GLU A 10 16.06 9.91 40.08
N ASP A 11 15.41 11.01 40.47
CA ASP A 11 14.59 11.08 41.69
C ASP A 11 13.92 12.46 41.82
N SER A 12 12.86 12.52 42.63
CA SER A 12 12.07 13.70 43.08
C SER A 12 10.78 14.04 42.31
N ALA A 13 9.66 13.74 42.99
CA ALA A 13 8.31 14.18 42.68
C ALA A 13 8.10 15.67 43.03
N PRO A 14 7.20 16.41 42.34
CA PRO A 14 6.90 17.79 42.72
C PRO A 14 5.65 17.90 43.61
N ALA A 15 5.76 18.75 44.64
CA ALA A 15 4.65 19.28 45.44
C ALA A 15 4.00 20.51 44.76
N PRO A 16 2.75 20.88 45.09
CA PRO A 16 1.99 21.89 44.34
C PRO A 16 2.27 23.31 44.86
N VAL A 17 2.18 24.32 43.99
CA VAL A 17 2.21 25.73 44.40
C VAL A 17 1.05 26.49 43.75
N GLU A 18 0.52 27.37 44.58
CA GLU A 18 -0.77 28.07 44.60
C GLU A 18 -0.95 29.15 43.53
N GLU A 19 -2.22 29.43 43.22
CA GLU A 19 -2.71 30.59 42.48
C GLU A 19 -2.58 31.89 43.31
N SER A 20 -2.16 32.97 42.67
CA SER A 20 -2.23 34.32 43.24
C SER A 20 -2.54 35.37 42.16
N SER A 21 -3.82 35.74 42.11
CA SER A 21 -4.41 37.08 41.94
C SER A 21 -3.72 38.18 41.12
N VAL A 22 -4.54 38.67 40.18
CA VAL A 22 -4.59 39.96 39.43
C VAL A 22 -4.27 41.21 40.29
N PRO A 23 -3.89 42.37 39.69
CA PRO A 23 -4.94 43.33 39.30
C PRO A 23 -4.71 44.08 37.97
N THR A 24 -5.86 44.48 37.44
CA THR A 24 -6.16 45.35 36.32
C THR A 24 -5.60 46.77 36.46
N ASP A 25 -5.10 47.34 35.36
CA ASP A 25 -5.34 48.76 35.09
C ASP A 25 -5.37 49.03 33.57
N GLU A 26 -6.42 49.70 33.15
CA GLU A 26 -6.68 50.11 31.76
C GLU A 26 -6.01 51.46 31.51
N THR A 27 -5.06 51.50 30.59
CA THR A 27 -4.69 52.76 29.91
C THR A 27 -4.65 52.53 28.41
N VAL A 28 -5.67 53.06 27.74
CA VAL A 28 -5.75 53.22 26.29
C VAL A 28 -4.63 54.17 25.84
N VAL A 29 -3.68 53.63 25.09
CA VAL A 29 -2.75 54.41 24.28
C VAL A 29 -2.94 53.96 22.84
N GLU A 30 -3.43 54.87 22.00
CA GLU A 30 -3.43 54.72 20.54
C GLU A 30 -1.99 54.51 20.07
N VAL A 31 -1.68 53.30 19.60
CA VAL A 31 -0.42 53.01 18.91
C VAL A 31 -0.71 52.93 17.42
N THR A 32 -0.11 53.89 16.73
CA THR A 32 0.01 54.01 15.29
C THR A 32 0.47 52.71 14.64
N SER A 33 -0.22 52.33 13.57
CA SER A 33 0.19 51.35 12.56
C SER A 33 1.63 51.59 12.08
N GLY A 34 2.50 50.63 12.33
CA GLY A 34 3.87 50.58 11.82
C GLY A 34 4.60 49.32 12.26
N GLU A 35 4.91 48.46 11.29
CA GLU A 35 6.02 47.49 11.29
C GLU A 35 6.06 46.45 12.43
N GLN A 36 5.39 45.32 12.23
CA GLN A 36 5.83 44.02 12.75
C GLN A 36 5.54 42.93 11.72
N GLN A 37 6.48 42.76 10.77
CA GLN A 37 6.52 41.59 9.88
C GLN A 37 7.90 40.89 9.88
N GLU A 38 8.94 41.45 10.51
CA GLU A 38 10.28 40.86 10.58
C GLU A 38 10.49 39.88 11.76
N GLY A 39 9.59 39.84 12.76
CA GLY A 39 9.79 39.02 13.97
C GLY A 39 9.32 37.56 13.89
N THR A 40 8.48 37.23 12.90
CA THR A 40 7.87 35.89 12.76
C THR A 40 8.74 34.95 11.94
N GLU A 41 9.44 35.45 10.92
CA GLU A 41 10.31 34.64 10.05
C GLU A 41 11.54 34.13 10.81
N ASP A 42 12.17 34.96 11.64
CA ASP A 42 13.32 34.57 12.48
C ASP A 42 12.97 33.49 13.53
N CYS A 43 11.74 33.50 14.06
CA CYS A 43 11.28 32.49 15.02
C CYS A 43 10.97 31.16 14.34
N GLU A 44 10.37 31.18 13.14
CA GLU A 44 10.07 29.98 12.35
C GLU A 44 11.37 29.31 11.87
N GLU A 45 12.36 30.07 11.38
CA GLU A 45 13.66 29.53 10.99
C GLU A 45 14.39 28.87 12.17
N ALA A 46 14.33 29.47 13.36
CA ALA A 46 14.92 28.91 14.58
C ALA A 46 14.23 27.61 15.03
N GLU A 47 12.92 27.49 14.84
CA GLU A 47 12.14 26.29 15.17
C GLU A 47 12.39 25.15 14.17
N VAL A 48 12.47 25.45 12.87
CA VAL A 48 12.86 24.49 11.82
C VAL A 48 14.28 23.98 12.06
N SER A 49 15.23 24.87 12.34
CA SER A 49 16.62 24.53 12.61
C SER A 49 16.78 23.63 13.87
N ARG A 50 15.98 23.89 14.91
CA ARG A 50 15.92 23.05 16.12
C ARG A 50 15.32 21.66 15.82
N SER A 51 14.27 21.61 15.01
CA SER A 51 13.60 20.36 14.62
C SER A 51 14.52 19.46 13.77
N LEU A 52 15.29 20.07 12.86
CA LEU A 52 16.32 19.38 12.08
C LEU A 52 17.47 18.84 12.94
N ALA A 53 17.93 19.62 13.93
CA ALA A 53 18.96 19.18 14.87
C ALA A 53 18.49 17.97 15.70
N LEU A 54 17.25 17.99 16.17
CA LEU A 54 16.64 16.86 16.86
C LEU A 54 16.56 15.64 15.92
N LEU A 55 16.18 15.82 14.65
CA LEU A 55 16.11 14.72 13.66
C LEU A 55 17.45 14.03 13.52
N SER A 56 18.50 14.83 13.34
CA SER A 56 19.87 14.36 13.21
C SER A 56 20.31 13.57 14.44
N GLN A 57 20.01 14.06 15.65
CA GLN A 57 20.31 13.38 16.90
C GLN A 57 19.57 12.04 17.03
N ALA A 58 18.27 12.01 16.69
CA ALA A 58 17.48 10.78 16.71
C ALA A 58 18.01 9.75 15.70
N HIS A 59 18.43 10.19 14.51
CA HIS A 59 19.05 9.34 13.50
C HIS A 59 20.38 8.75 13.99
N GLN A 60 21.21 9.57 14.64
CA GLN A 60 22.46 9.12 15.23
C GLN A 60 22.21 8.06 16.31
N ALA A 61 21.28 8.31 17.23
CA ALA A 61 20.92 7.36 18.29
C ALA A 61 20.41 6.01 17.74
N ILE A 62 19.60 6.02 16.68
CA ILE A 62 19.12 4.78 16.02
C ILE A 62 20.26 4.04 15.31
N SER A 63 21.22 4.76 14.73
CA SER A 63 22.38 4.17 14.07
C SER A 63 23.33 3.50 15.07
N GLU A 64 23.57 4.17 16.20
CA GLU A 64 24.45 3.73 17.28
C GLU A 64 23.87 2.58 18.09
N ALA A 65 22.53 2.48 18.18
CA ALA A 65 21.85 1.42 18.92
C ALA A 65 22.26 0.02 18.42
N ARG A 66 22.82 -0.78 19.35
CA ARG A 66 23.35 -2.13 19.06
C ARG A 66 22.44 -3.23 19.58
N SER A 67 21.55 -2.90 20.50
CA SER A 67 20.60 -3.85 21.07
C SER A 67 19.17 -3.60 20.58
N LEU A 68 18.36 -4.66 20.60
CA LEU A 68 16.95 -4.55 20.24
C LEU A 68 16.14 -3.79 21.31
N ASN A 69 16.58 -3.84 22.57
CA ASN A 69 15.96 -3.11 23.68
C ASN A 69 16.14 -1.59 23.51
N GLU A 70 17.35 -1.12 23.19
CA GLU A 70 17.60 0.31 22.90
C GLU A 70 16.70 0.83 21.78
N LEU A 71 16.55 0.07 20.69
CA LEU A 71 15.68 0.45 19.58
C LEU A 71 14.20 0.46 19.96
N LYS A 72 13.77 -0.49 20.79
CA LYS A 72 12.40 -0.55 21.32
C LYS A 72 12.13 0.68 22.19
N ASP A 73 13.06 1.08 23.04
CA ASP A 73 12.90 2.26 23.90
C ASP A 73 12.80 3.54 23.08
N ILE A 74 13.64 3.71 22.05
CA ILE A 74 13.55 4.84 21.12
C ILE A 74 12.18 4.86 20.42
N ARG A 75 11.73 3.69 19.94
CA ARG A 75 10.44 3.51 19.27
C ARG A 75 9.27 3.88 20.18
N ASP A 76 9.28 3.42 21.42
CA ASP A 76 8.21 3.65 22.40
C ASP A 76 8.17 5.13 22.82
N LYS A 77 9.34 5.76 23.01
CA LYS A 77 9.46 7.21 23.25
C LYS A 77 8.91 8.02 22.08
N ALA A 78 9.25 7.65 20.85
CA ALA A 78 8.76 8.32 19.65
C ALA A 78 7.22 8.18 19.48
N GLU A 79 6.67 6.99 19.75
CA GLU A 79 5.21 6.79 19.72
C GLU A 79 4.51 7.58 20.83
N ALA A 80 5.07 7.66 22.03
CA ALA A 80 4.54 8.48 23.11
C ALA A 80 4.56 9.98 22.75
N ALA A 81 5.67 10.47 22.18
CA ALA A 81 5.78 11.85 21.71
C ALA A 81 4.75 12.17 20.62
N ARG A 82 4.53 11.25 19.66
CA ARG A 82 3.51 11.39 18.62
C ARG A 82 2.10 11.52 19.21
N LYS A 83 1.74 10.63 20.14
CA LYS A 83 0.43 10.65 20.81
C LYS A 83 0.22 11.93 21.62
N TYR A 84 1.26 12.39 22.31
CA TYR A 84 1.21 13.66 23.03
C TYR A 84 1.01 14.84 22.08
N ALA A 85 1.78 14.91 20.98
CA ALA A 85 1.64 15.95 19.96
C ALA A 85 0.23 15.97 19.37
N GLN A 86 -0.34 14.80 19.09
CA GLN A 86 -1.72 14.65 18.63
C GLN A 86 -2.73 15.18 19.67
N ALA A 87 -2.61 14.76 20.93
CA ALA A 87 -3.51 15.16 22.01
C ALA A 87 -3.41 16.66 22.36
N ALA A 88 -2.22 17.24 22.22
CA ALA A 88 -1.95 18.66 22.44
C ALA A 88 -2.34 19.54 21.23
N GLY A 89 -2.86 18.95 20.14
CA GLY A 89 -3.21 19.70 18.92
C GLY A 89 -2.01 20.33 18.22
N MET A 90 -0.81 19.79 18.43
CA MET A 90 0.40 20.26 17.78
C MET A 90 0.35 19.95 16.27
N GLY A 91 0.97 20.83 15.47
CA GLY A 91 0.97 20.74 14.02
C GLY A 91 1.39 19.38 13.47
N LEU A 92 0.89 19.05 12.28
CA LEU A 92 1.12 17.77 11.61
C LEU A 92 2.60 17.45 11.40
N GLU A 93 3.44 18.48 11.29
CA GLU A 93 4.89 18.35 11.15
C GLU A 93 5.54 17.65 12.35
N ILE A 94 5.20 18.05 13.58
CA ILE A 94 5.73 17.45 14.82
C ILE A 94 5.27 15.99 14.94
N GLN A 95 4.02 15.73 14.54
CA GLN A 95 3.47 14.36 14.53
C GLN A 95 4.21 13.48 13.52
N ASN A 96 4.45 14.00 12.30
CA ASN A 96 5.19 13.33 11.24
C ASN A 96 6.67 13.12 11.59
N TYR A 97 7.26 14.05 12.32
CA TYR A 97 8.61 13.93 12.85
C TYR A 97 8.70 12.73 13.83
N ALA A 98 7.82 12.69 14.82
CA ALA A 98 7.79 11.58 15.78
C ALA A 98 7.45 10.24 15.11
N ALA A 99 6.58 10.25 14.10
CA ALA A 99 6.28 9.08 13.28
C ALA A 99 7.50 8.58 12.49
N GLU A 100 8.29 9.48 11.89
CA GLU A 100 9.51 9.13 11.16
C GLU A 100 10.52 8.43 12.07
N VAL A 101 10.83 9.02 13.24
CA VAL A 101 11.77 8.46 14.22
C VAL A 101 11.32 7.05 14.64
N LYS A 102 10.02 6.87 14.90
CA LYS A 102 9.43 5.57 15.20
C LYS A 102 9.67 4.57 14.07
N LEU A 103 9.34 4.93 12.83
CA LEU A 103 9.47 4.02 11.68
C LEU A 103 10.93 3.64 11.41
N ARG A 104 11.88 4.57 11.59
CA ARG A 104 13.31 4.30 11.47
C ARG A 104 13.79 3.31 12.54
N ALA A 105 13.35 3.47 13.79
CA ALA A 105 13.65 2.53 14.86
C ALA A 105 13.07 1.14 14.58
N GLU A 106 11.81 1.04 14.13
CA GLU A 106 11.17 -0.23 13.74
C GLU A 106 11.91 -0.92 12.58
N ARG A 107 12.29 -0.17 11.53
CA ARG A 107 13.07 -0.69 10.39
C ARG A 107 14.44 -1.22 10.84
N ARG A 108 15.13 -0.50 11.72
CA ARG A 108 16.43 -0.91 12.25
C ARG A 108 16.30 -2.17 13.12
N ALA A 109 15.27 -2.22 13.97
CA ALA A 109 14.93 -3.38 14.78
C ALA A 109 14.65 -4.61 13.90
N GLY A 110 13.86 -4.45 12.83
CA GLY A 110 13.61 -5.49 11.84
C GLY A 110 14.88 -6.02 11.15
N LYS A 111 15.84 -5.13 10.82
CA LYS A 111 17.14 -5.53 10.27
C LYS A 111 17.96 -6.36 11.27
N LEU A 112 17.94 -6.03 12.57
CA LEU A 112 18.62 -6.82 13.61
C LEU A 112 17.92 -8.18 13.82
N LEU A 113 16.59 -8.17 13.91
CA LEU A 113 15.78 -9.38 14.03
C LEU A 113 15.97 -10.35 12.86
N GLY A 114 16.16 -9.84 11.63
CA GLY A 114 16.44 -10.69 10.47
C GLY A 114 17.83 -11.35 10.50
N LYS A 115 18.80 -10.78 11.24
CA LYS A 115 20.14 -11.37 11.43
C LYS A 115 20.15 -12.40 12.55
N LEU A 116 19.28 -12.25 13.54
CA LEU A 116 19.12 -13.20 14.64
C LEU A 116 18.35 -14.42 14.11
N LYS A 117 18.97 -15.60 14.08
CA LYS A 117 18.26 -16.86 13.83
C LYS A 117 17.32 -17.16 15.01
N LEU A 118 16.13 -16.57 14.97
CA LEU A 118 15.07 -16.80 15.95
C LEU A 118 14.44 -18.19 15.73
N HIS A 119 13.94 -18.79 16.82
CA HIS A 119 13.33 -20.13 16.82
C HIS A 119 12.23 -20.23 15.75
N GLY A 120 12.48 -21.01 14.70
CA GLY A 120 11.44 -21.48 13.78
C GLY A 120 10.82 -22.74 14.37
N GLY A 121 9.50 -22.86 14.34
CA GLY A 121 8.75 -23.94 14.98
C GLY A 121 8.91 -25.30 14.32
N ASP A 122 10.12 -25.86 14.34
CA ASP A 122 10.36 -27.28 14.10
C ASP A 122 10.60 -27.99 15.43
N ARG A 123 9.94 -29.15 15.58
CA ARG A 123 10.10 -30.05 16.72
C ARG A 123 11.52 -30.60 16.75
N SER A 124 12.04 -30.72 17.97
CA SER A 124 13.25 -31.41 18.42
C SER A 124 14.60 -30.88 17.88
N ASP A 125 15.27 -30.09 18.73
CA ASP A 125 16.73 -30.17 18.87
C ASP A 125 17.14 -29.77 20.30
N GLU A 126 17.76 -30.71 21.04
CA GLU A 126 18.28 -30.54 22.41
C GLU A 126 19.57 -29.69 22.47
N SER A 127 19.60 -28.55 21.77
CA SER A 127 20.68 -27.55 21.87
C SER A 127 20.15 -26.17 22.30
N ALA A 128 19.09 -26.17 23.10
CA ALA A 128 18.21 -25.03 23.38
C ALA A 128 18.58 -24.19 24.62
N SER A 129 19.87 -23.93 24.89
CA SER A 129 20.27 -23.17 26.10
C SER A 129 20.89 -21.78 25.86
N HIS A 130 20.91 -21.27 24.61
CA HIS A 130 21.58 -19.99 24.33
C HIS A 130 20.93 -19.09 23.25
N ARG A 131 19.61 -19.20 23.02
CA ARG A 131 18.90 -18.32 22.07
C ARG A 131 17.89 -17.44 22.81
N VAL A 132 18.05 -16.12 22.70
CA VAL A 132 17.15 -15.10 23.26
C VAL A 132 15.75 -15.26 22.67
N THR A 133 14.71 -15.28 23.51
CA THR A 133 13.32 -15.35 23.05
C THR A 133 12.75 -13.95 22.82
N LEU A 134 11.74 -13.82 21.94
CA LEU A 134 11.07 -12.53 21.69
C LEU A 134 10.40 -11.96 22.95
N SER A 135 9.96 -12.85 23.84
CA SER A 135 9.35 -12.50 25.13
C SER A 135 10.33 -11.83 26.08
N ASP A 136 11.61 -12.24 26.07
CA ASP A 136 12.67 -11.65 26.91
C ASP A 136 12.99 -10.19 26.52
N ILE A 137 12.58 -9.77 25.32
CA ILE A 137 12.82 -8.45 24.72
C ILE A 137 11.55 -7.58 24.81
N GLY A 138 10.42 -8.15 25.27
CA GLY A 138 9.14 -7.43 25.36
C GLY A 138 8.57 -7.03 23.99
N VAL A 139 8.85 -7.79 22.94
CA VAL A 139 8.34 -7.57 21.58
C VAL A 139 7.39 -8.70 21.20
N THR A 140 6.18 -8.36 20.76
CA THR A 140 5.20 -9.35 20.30
C THR A 140 5.59 -9.97 18.96
N LYS A 141 5.05 -11.16 18.67
CA LYS A 141 5.23 -11.82 17.37
C LYS A 141 4.79 -10.93 16.21
N ASP A 142 3.65 -10.25 16.34
CA ASP A 142 3.12 -9.35 15.31
C ASP A 142 3.98 -8.11 15.09
N GLN A 143 4.51 -7.52 16.17
CA GLN A 143 5.48 -6.42 16.06
C GLN A 143 6.75 -6.89 15.35
N SER A 144 7.32 -8.03 15.76
CA SER A 144 8.55 -8.56 15.16
C SER A 144 8.39 -8.85 13.66
N SER A 145 7.28 -9.49 13.26
CA SER A 145 6.94 -9.75 11.87
C SER A 145 6.79 -8.46 11.06
N ARG A 146 6.07 -7.47 11.59
CA ARG A 146 5.84 -6.18 10.93
C ARG A 146 7.13 -5.39 10.76
N TRP A 147 8.00 -5.36 11.76
CA TRP A 147 9.30 -4.68 11.71
C TRP A 147 10.23 -5.31 10.67
N GLN A 148 10.28 -6.63 10.63
CA GLN A 148 11.02 -7.36 9.59
C GLN A 148 10.46 -7.07 8.18
N LEU A 149 9.14 -6.95 8.03
CA LEU A 149 8.52 -6.59 6.75
C LEU A 149 8.89 -5.17 6.32
N THR A 150 8.74 -4.17 7.18
CA THR A 150 9.06 -2.76 6.85
C THR A 150 10.56 -2.53 6.63
N ALA A 151 11.41 -3.34 7.25
CA ALA A 151 12.86 -3.32 7.05
C ALA A 151 13.31 -3.70 5.62
N ILE A 152 12.45 -4.36 4.83
CA ILE A 152 12.73 -4.72 3.43
C ILE A 152 12.78 -3.47 2.53
N VAL A 153 12.08 -2.40 2.89
CA VAL A 153 11.98 -1.18 2.07
C VAL A 153 13.34 -0.47 2.03
N PRO A 154 13.96 -0.25 0.86
CA PRO A 154 15.21 0.50 0.72
C PRO A 154 15.15 1.90 1.32
N GLU A 155 16.30 2.46 1.71
CA GLU A 155 16.33 3.78 2.38
C GLU A 155 15.78 4.89 1.47
N LYS A 156 16.19 4.92 0.21
CA LYS A 156 15.69 5.88 -0.79
C LYS A 156 14.16 5.83 -0.98
N GLU A 157 13.57 4.65 -0.90
CA GLU A 157 12.11 4.46 -1.01
C GLU A 157 11.38 4.96 0.24
N PHE A 158 12.00 4.81 1.41
CA PHE A 158 11.49 5.30 2.68
C PHE A 158 11.56 6.83 2.76
N GLU A 159 12.69 7.43 2.40
CA GLU A 159 12.85 8.89 2.34
C GLU A 159 11.82 9.50 1.41
N ARG A 160 11.70 8.97 0.18
CA ARG A 160 10.68 9.43 -0.76
C ARG A 160 9.27 9.34 -0.20
N TYR A 161 8.93 8.25 0.49
CA TYR A 161 7.61 8.12 1.13
C TYR A 161 7.36 9.20 2.19
N VAL A 162 8.35 9.47 3.04
CA VAL A 162 8.23 10.50 4.08
C VAL A 162 8.09 11.88 3.44
N ASP A 163 8.94 12.21 2.46
CA ASP A 163 8.97 13.52 1.82
C ASP A 163 7.70 13.79 1.04
N THR A 164 7.21 12.84 0.23
CA THR A 164 5.95 13.02 -0.50
C THR A 164 4.77 13.14 0.45
N THR A 165 4.72 12.32 1.49
CA THR A 165 3.62 12.38 2.47
C THR A 165 3.60 13.72 3.21
N ARG A 166 4.77 14.30 3.53
CA ARG A 166 4.88 15.62 4.14
C ARG A 166 4.46 16.74 3.17
N ALA A 167 4.94 16.68 1.93
CA ALA A 167 4.60 17.65 0.89
C ALA A 167 3.10 17.68 0.59
N ASP A 168 2.45 16.51 0.63
CA ASP A 168 1.00 16.36 0.44
C ASP A 168 0.19 16.67 1.70
N CYS A 169 0.81 17.22 2.76
CA CYS A 169 0.17 17.49 4.05
C CYS A 169 -0.52 16.26 4.68
N GLY A 170 0.02 15.06 4.44
CA GLY A 170 -0.49 13.79 4.96
C GLY A 170 0.24 13.32 6.23
N GLU A 171 -0.36 12.32 6.92
CA GLU A 171 0.29 11.67 8.07
C GLU A 171 1.20 10.52 7.62
N VAL A 172 2.45 10.53 8.09
CA VAL A 172 3.40 9.43 7.95
C VAL A 172 2.95 8.27 8.85
N THR A 173 2.53 7.16 8.25
CA THR A 173 1.95 6.02 8.98
C THR A 173 2.69 4.71 8.75
N THR A 174 2.63 3.83 9.75
CA THR A 174 3.10 2.44 9.62
C THR A 174 2.37 1.69 8.51
N ALA A 175 1.06 1.93 8.34
CA ALA A 175 0.26 1.26 7.30
C ALA A 175 0.70 1.64 5.88
N GLY A 176 0.98 2.93 5.64
CA GLY A 176 1.54 3.40 4.36
C GLY A 176 2.86 2.70 4.03
N LEU A 177 3.78 2.63 5.00
CA LEU A 177 5.07 1.95 4.80
C LEU A 177 4.92 0.43 4.60
N VAL A 178 4.01 -0.22 5.31
CA VAL A 178 3.72 -1.66 5.12
C VAL A 178 3.20 -1.93 3.71
N ARG A 179 2.40 -1.04 3.12
CA ARG A 179 1.94 -1.16 1.74
C ARG A 179 3.10 -1.15 0.75
N ILE A 180 4.07 -0.24 0.93
CA ILE A 180 5.29 -0.17 0.13
C ILE A 180 6.12 -1.46 0.31
N ALA A 181 6.27 -1.93 1.55
CA ALA A 181 7.01 -3.16 1.86
C ALA A 181 6.42 -4.40 1.17
N ARG A 182 5.08 -4.53 1.16
CA ARG A 182 4.39 -5.62 0.45
C ARG A 182 4.60 -5.54 -1.06
N LYS A 183 4.53 -4.35 -1.66
CA LYS A 183 4.85 -4.15 -3.09
C LYS A 183 6.27 -4.59 -3.43
N ILE A 184 7.26 -4.24 -2.60
CA ILE A 184 8.66 -4.64 -2.82
C ILE A 184 8.84 -6.14 -2.63
N ARG A 185 8.21 -6.74 -1.61
CA ARG A 185 8.25 -8.18 -1.38
C ARG A 185 7.62 -8.95 -2.54
N SER A 186 6.49 -8.48 -3.08
CA SER A 186 5.87 -9.05 -4.28
C SER A 186 6.80 -8.96 -5.49
N LYS A 187 7.41 -7.78 -5.75
CA LYS A 187 8.42 -7.61 -6.81
C LYS A 187 9.62 -8.54 -6.62
N LYS A 188 10.07 -8.75 -5.38
CA LYS A 188 11.22 -9.62 -5.06
C LYS A 188 10.86 -11.11 -5.19
N LYS A 189 9.63 -11.53 -4.81
CA LYS A 189 9.11 -12.88 -5.04
C LYS A 189 9.04 -13.17 -6.53
N ASN A 190 8.55 -12.22 -7.33
CA ASN A 190 8.53 -12.33 -8.79
C ASN A 190 9.97 -12.36 -9.38
N ARG A 191 10.93 -11.62 -8.80
CA ARG A 191 12.36 -11.66 -9.18
C ARG A 191 13.10 -12.95 -8.74
N SER A 192 12.69 -13.63 -7.67
CA SER A 192 13.34 -14.90 -7.30
C SER A 192 12.83 -16.07 -8.14
N VAL A 193 11.64 -15.94 -8.73
CA VAL A 193 11.15 -16.86 -9.75
C VAL A 193 11.91 -16.64 -11.08
N ASN A 194 12.28 -15.39 -11.39
CA ASN A 194 12.98 -15.02 -12.62
C ASN A 194 14.25 -14.22 -12.29
N GLY A 195 15.38 -14.89 -12.10
CA GLY A 195 16.67 -14.20 -12.03
C GLY A 195 16.99 -13.56 -13.38
N VAL A 196 16.77 -12.24 -13.51
CA VAL A 196 17.41 -11.24 -14.41
C VAL A 196 16.75 -9.87 -14.13
N GLU A 197 17.48 -8.79 -14.40
CA GLU A 197 17.17 -7.38 -14.10
C GLU A 197 15.78 -6.88 -14.50
N ALA A 198 15.32 -5.87 -13.74
CA ALA A 198 14.06 -5.22 -14.04
C ALA A 198 14.24 -4.29 -15.25
N ASP A 199 13.76 -4.77 -16.37
CA ASP A 199 13.34 -3.94 -17.49
C ASP A 199 11.86 -4.28 -17.77
N ILE A 200 11.30 -3.76 -18.85
CA ILE A 200 9.89 -3.90 -19.27
C ILE A 200 9.47 -5.40 -19.45
N THR A 201 10.41 -6.34 -19.32
CA THR A 201 10.36 -7.82 -19.31
C THR A 201 9.66 -8.50 -18.12
N ASN A 202 9.21 -7.80 -17.08
CA ASN A 202 8.55 -8.44 -15.92
C ASN A 202 7.07 -8.85 -16.14
N CYS A 203 6.55 -8.70 -17.35
CA CYS A 203 5.29 -9.30 -17.75
C CYS A 203 5.53 -10.80 -18.02
N VAL A 204 4.86 -11.68 -17.30
CA VAL A 204 4.91 -13.12 -17.57
C VAL A 204 3.71 -13.46 -18.44
N VAL A 205 3.93 -13.79 -19.70
CA VAL A 205 2.87 -14.27 -20.60
C VAL A 205 2.83 -15.79 -20.52
N ILE A 206 1.65 -16.32 -20.25
CA ILE A 206 1.38 -17.75 -20.09
C ILE A 206 0.34 -18.15 -21.13
N ASN A 207 0.68 -19.15 -21.94
CA ASN A 207 -0.20 -19.64 -23.00
C ASN A 207 -0.79 -21.02 -22.67
N ASN A 208 -0.40 -21.61 -21.54
CA ASN A 208 -0.87 -22.91 -21.09
C ASN A 208 -1.37 -22.83 -19.64
N VAL A 209 -2.59 -23.31 -19.43
CA VAL A 209 -3.24 -23.38 -18.12
C VAL A 209 -2.40 -24.12 -17.07
N GLU A 210 -1.63 -25.13 -17.46
CA GLU A 210 -0.75 -25.88 -16.56
C GLU A 210 0.32 -25.00 -15.91
N GLN A 211 0.80 -23.97 -16.62
CA GLN A 211 1.79 -23.02 -16.12
C GLN A 211 1.20 -22.03 -15.10
N LEU A 212 -0.14 -21.91 -15.00
CA LEU A 212 -0.79 -21.15 -13.94
C LEU A 212 -0.63 -21.86 -12.59
N THR A 213 -0.54 -23.20 -12.57
CA THR A 213 -0.69 -24.04 -11.37
C THR A 213 0.58 -24.24 -10.52
N GLY A 214 1.55 -23.34 -10.58
CA GLY A 214 2.75 -23.37 -9.73
C GLY A 214 2.53 -22.85 -8.28
N ASP A 215 3.61 -22.69 -7.51
CA ASP A 215 3.59 -22.13 -6.13
C ASP A 215 3.14 -20.64 -6.05
N ASN A 216 2.81 -20.03 -7.19
CA ASN A 216 2.45 -18.62 -7.26
C ASN A 216 0.93 -18.46 -7.18
N LYS A 217 0.49 -17.90 -6.06
CA LYS A 217 -0.89 -17.47 -5.87
C LYS A 217 -1.06 -15.96 -6.12
N PHE A 218 -2.23 -15.57 -6.60
CA PHE A 218 -2.60 -14.20 -6.96
C PHE A 218 -3.64 -13.64 -6.00
N SER A 219 -3.42 -12.42 -5.52
CA SER A 219 -4.39 -11.70 -4.70
C SER A 219 -5.31 -10.78 -5.51
N CYS A 220 -5.01 -10.60 -6.80
CA CYS A 220 -5.86 -9.85 -7.72
C CYS A 220 -5.90 -10.53 -9.07
N ILE A 221 -7.11 -10.85 -9.52
CA ILE A 221 -7.37 -11.48 -10.82
C ILE A 221 -8.25 -10.53 -11.63
N TYR A 222 -7.92 -10.34 -12.89
CA TYR A 222 -8.64 -9.47 -13.83
C TYR A 222 -8.98 -10.30 -15.07
N VAL A 223 -10.21 -10.16 -15.56
CA VAL A 223 -10.74 -11.04 -16.61
C VAL A 223 -11.52 -10.21 -17.59
N ASP A 224 -11.15 -10.27 -18.87
CA ASP A 224 -11.95 -9.74 -19.99
C ASP A 224 -12.38 -10.90 -20.89
N PRO A 225 -13.43 -11.66 -20.50
CA PRO A 225 -13.81 -12.86 -21.24
C PRO A 225 -14.18 -12.52 -22.68
N PRO A 226 -13.87 -13.39 -23.65
CA PRO A 226 -14.34 -13.26 -25.01
C PRO A 226 -15.83 -13.64 -25.05
N TRP A 227 -16.71 -12.73 -24.60
CA TRP A 227 -18.16 -12.89 -24.50
C TRP A 227 -18.82 -13.05 -25.88
N SER A 228 -18.61 -14.20 -26.49
CA SER A 228 -19.28 -14.74 -27.68
C SER A 228 -18.41 -15.91 -28.18
N GLY A 229 -18.59 -17.09 -27.60
CA GLY A 229 -17.87 -18.31 -27.99
C GLY A 229 -18.64 -19.15 -29.01
N ASP A 230 -17.98 -19.47 -30.11
CA ASP A 230 -17.99 -20.74 -30.88
C ASP A 230 -19.33 -21.49 -31.03
N GLY A 231 -20.46 -20.78 -31.17
CA GLY A 231 -21.75 -21.37 -31.52
C GLY A 231 -22.56 -22.03 -30.39
N GLU A 232 -22.01 -22.21 -29.19
CA GLU A 232 -22.74 -22.73 -28.00
C GLU A 232 -23.35 -21.61 -27.11
N GLY A 233 -23.06 -20.34 -27.39
CA GLY A 233 -23.56 -19.21 -26.61
C GLY A 233 -22.88 -19.05 -25.24
N ASN A 234 -23.42 -18.16 -24.39
CA ASN A 234 -22.76 -17.78 -23.13
C ASN A 234 -22.65 -18.94 -22.13
N ASP A 235 -23.60 -19.88 -22.11
CA ASP A 235 -23.59 -21.03 -21.19
C ASP A 235 -22.38 -21.96 -21.42
N GLY A 236 -21.98 -22.14 -22.68
CA GLY A 236 -20.77 -22.90 -23.03
C GLY A 236 -19.51 -22.21 -22.51
N LEU A 237 -19.44 -20.89 -22.65
CA LEU A 237 -18.32 -20.09 -22.17
C LEU A 237 -18.23 -20.06 -20.63
N VAL A 238 -19.35 -19.93 -19.91
CA VAL A 238 -19.36 -20.01 -18.44
C VAL A 238 -18.77 -21.34 -17.97
N ARG A 239 -19.13 -22.44 -18.64
CA ARG A 239 -18.61 -23.77 -18.32
C ARG A 239 -17.10 -23.85 -18.56
N SER A 240 -16.61 -23.41 -19.73
CA SER A 240 -15.19 -23.46 -20.06
C SER A 240 -14.35 -22.55 -19.15
N LEU A 241 -14.85 -21.37 -18.79
CA LEU A 241 -14.23 -20.51 -17.78
C LEU A 241 -14.18 -21.22 -16.42
N GLY A 242 -15.27 -21.88 -16.01
CA GLY A 242 -15.33 -22.63 -14.76
C GLY A 242 -14.29 -23.75 -14.64
N GLU A 243 -13.81 -24.30 -15.76
CA GLU A 243 -12.77 -25.33 -15.81
C GLU A 243 -11.36 -24.78 -15.57
N LEU A 244 -11.15 -23.47 -15.69
CA LEU A 244 -9.86 -22.85 -15.40
C LEU A 244 -9.52 -23.03 -13.90
N PRO A 245 -8.25 -23.31 -13.55
CA PRO A 245 -7.81 -23.58 -12.19
C PRO A 245 -7.68 -22.30 -11.34
N ILE A 246 -8.51 -21.29 -11.61
CA ILE A 246 -8.53 -20.02 -10.86
C ILE A 246 -8.66 -20.24 -9.36
N PRO A 247 -9.48 -21.19 -8.87
CA PRO A 247 -9.56 -21.42 -7.42
C PRO A 247 -8.25 -21.86 -6.76
N THR A 248 -7.38 -22.56 -7.47
CA THR A 248 -6.12 -23.09 -6.93
C THR A 248 -4.99 -22.07 -6.97
N VAL A 249 -5.05 -21.13 -7.93
CA VAL A 249 -4.05 -20.07 -8.10
C VAL A 249 -4.45 -18.76 -7.42
N ALA A 250 -5.66 -18.63 -6.91
CA ALA A 250 -6.05 -17.49 -6.08
C ALA A 250 -5.57 -17.66 -4.63
N GLU A 251 -5.11 -16.56 -4.03
CA GLU A 251 -4.87 -16.47 -2.57
C GLU A 251 -6.18 -16.64 -1.79
N ASP A 252 -6.05 -16.96 -0.49
CA ASP A 252 -7.22 -17.14 0.39
C ASP A 252 -8.01 -15.83 0.58
N ASN A 253 -7.31 -14.69 0.49
CA ASN A 253 -7.89 -13.35 0.44
C ASN A 253 -7.52 -12.70 -0.90
N ALA A 254 -8.49 -12.54 -1.79
CA ALA A 254 -8.25 -12.07 -3.15
C ALA A 254 -9.43 -11.27 -3.72
N HIS A 255 -9.13 -10.38 -4.67
CA HIS A 255 -10.12 -9.73 -5.53
C HIS A 255 -10.15 -10.38 -6.90
N LEU A 256 -11.33 -10.42 -7.50
CA LEU A 256 -11.53 -10.75 -8.90
C LEU A 256 -12.34 -9.64 -9.57
N HIS A 257 -11.82 -9.10 -10.68
CA HIS A 257 -12.48 -8.10 -11.51
C HIS A 257 -12.83 -8.72 -12.86
N ILE A 258 -14.10 -8.75 -13.24
CA ILE A 258 -14.54 -9.37 -14.51
C ILE A 258 -15.40 -8.40 -15.31
N TRP A 259 -15.10 -8.23 -16.60
CA TRP A 259 -15.92 -7.45 -17.51
C TRP A 259 -17.24 -8.14 -17.81
N ALA A 260 -18.29 -7.35 -17.96
CA ALA A 260 -19.60 -7.79 -18.41
C ALA A 260 -20.35 -6.65 -19.13
N THR A 261 -21.31 -7.01 -19.97
CA THR A 261 -22.32 -6.10 -20.54
C THR A 261 -23.67 -6.37 -19.88
N ASN A 262 -24.73 -5.68 -20.28
CA ASN A 262 -26.08 -6.01 -19.81
C ASN A 262 -26.45 -7.48 -20.12
N ALA A 263 -26.04 -7.98 -21.28
CA ALA A 263 -26.37 -9.32 -21.73
C ALA A 263 -25.59 -10.43 -21.00
N THR A 264 -24.42 -10.13 -20.43
CA THR A 264 -23.51 -11.12 -19.82
C THR A 264 -23.32 -10.94 -18.32
N PHE A 265 -24.03 -9.99 -17.71
CA PHE A 265 -23.91 -9.68 -16.28
C PHE A 265 -24.20 -10.91 -15.39
N SER A 266 -25.24 -11.67 -15.74
CA SER A 266 -25.64 -12.86 -14.98
C SER A 266 -24.57 -13.94 -15.05
N GLU A 267 -24.03 -14.16 -16.23
CA GLU A 267 -23.00 -15.14 -16.54
C GLU A 267 -21.66 -14.79 -15.87
N ALA A 268 -21.26 -13.52 -15.92
CA ALA A 268 -20.09 -13.05 -15.19
C ALA A 268 -20.21 -13.29 -13.68
N LYS A 269 -21.41 -13.11 -13.10
CA LYS A 269 -21.68 -13.42 -11.69
C LYS A 269 -21.58 -14.92 -11.40
N GLN A 270 -22.10 -15.76 -12.30
CA GLN A 270 -21.96 -17.23 -12.18
C GLN A 270 -20.49 -17.65 -12.20
N VAL A 271 -19.67 -17.06 -13.07
CA VAL A 271 -18.23 -17.32 -13.13
C VAL A 271 -17.55 -16.95 -11.80
N LEU A 272 -17.81 -15.76 -11.26
CA LEU A 272 -17.30 -15.35 -9.94
C LEU A 272 -17.60 -16.39 -8.86
N GLU A 273 -18.87 -16.79 -8.75
CA GLU A 273 -19.35 -17.73 -7.73
C GLU A 273 -18.74 -19.12 -7.92
N SER A 274 -18.65 -19.60 -9.17
CA SER A 274 -18.03 -20.90 -9.48
C SER A 274 -16.55 -20.96 -9.07
N TRP A 275 -15.86 -19.83 -9.15
CA TRP A 275 -14.50 -19.69 -8.68
C TRP A 275 -14.39 -19.32 -7.20
N GLY A 276 -15.48 -19.32 -6.44
CA GLY A 276 -15.46 -19.05 -4.99
C GLY A 276 -15.21 -17.59 -4.62
N PHE A 277 -15.62 -16.65 -5.47
CA PHE A 277 -15.67 -15.21 -5.16
C PHE A 277 -17.12 -14.78 -4.97
N SER A 278 -17.38 -14.02 -3.91
CA SER A 278 -18.70 -13.42 -3.67
C SER A 278 -18.78 -12.08 -4.36
N TYR A 279 -19.79 -11.87 -5.20
CA TYR A 279 -20.06 -10.56 -5.82
C TYR A 279 -20.31 -9.50 -4.75
N GLN A 280 -19.63 -8.36 -4.87
CA GLN A 280 -19.72 -7.27 -3.90
C GLN A 280 -20.18 -5.94 -4.52
N ALA A 281 -19.63 -5.57 -5.67
CA ALA A 281 -19.88 -4.27 -6.29
C ALA A 281 -19.58 -4.31 -7.80
N CYS A 282 -19.86 -3.22 -8.50
CA CYS A 282 -19.38 -3.02 -9.87
C CYS A 282 -18.86 -1.59 -10.07
N LEU A 283 -17.89 -1.44 -10.98
CA LEU A 283 -17.46 -0.17 -11.54
C LEU A 283 -18.15 0.01 -12.89
N ILE A 284 -18.82 1.15 -13.08
CA ILE A 284 -19.50 1.48 -14.34
C ILE A 284 -18.51 2.13 -15.30
N CYS A 285 -18.25 1.47 -16.43
CA CYS A 285 -17.32 1.90 -17.46
C CYS A 285 -18.10 2.58 -18.59
N LEU A 286 -18.09 3.91 -18.63
CA LEU A 286 -18.84 4.69 -19.61
C LEU A 286 -18.17 4.66 -20.98
N ASN A 287 -18.99 4.38 -22.00
CA ASN A 287 -18.67 4.50 -23.41
C ASN A 287 -19.65 5.49 -24.09
N PRO A 288 -19.25 6.77 -24.29
CA PRO A 288 -20.14 7.82 -24.79
C PRO A 288 -20.71 7.55 -26.19
N ASP A 289 -20.01 6.78 -27.01
CA ASP A 289 -20.45 6.48 -28.38
C ASP A 289 -21.62 5.50 -28.39
N GLY A 290 -21.71 4.67 -27.34
CA GLY A 290 -22.80 3.73 -27.07
C GLY A 290 -23.05 2.71 -28.18
N GLN A 291 -23.91 1.74 -27.90
CA GLN A 291 -24.37 0.80 -28.91
C GLN A 291 -25.90 0.77 -28.93
N SER A 292 -26.49 0.93 -30.11
CA SER A 292 -27.95 0.89 -30.25
C SER A 292 -28.44 -0.54 -30.04
N THR A 293 -29.45 -0.69 -29.20
CA THR A 293 -30.18 -1.95 -28.99
C THR A 293 -31.66 -1.74 -29.28
N ASP A 294 -32.46 -2.80 -29.13
CA ASP A 294 -33.93 -2.74 -29.23
C ASP A 294 -34.59 -1.92 -28.10
N TYR A 295 -33.84 -1.58 -27.03
CA TYR A 295 -34.37 -0.86 -25.87
C TYR A 295 -33.66 0.48 -25.64
N TRP A 296 -32.50 0.46 -24.98
CA TRP A 296 -31.73 1.65 -24.60
C TRP A 296 -30.40 1.65 -25.36
N ILE A 297 -29.86 2.85 -25.64
CA ILE A 297 -28.48 2.94 -26.12
C ILE A 297 -27.57 2.50 -24.97
N GLU A 298 -26.85 1.41 -25.17
CA GLU A 298 -25.91 0.87 -24.19
C GLU A 298 -24.62 1.69 -24.22
N ALA A 299 -24.57 2.73 -23.38
CA ALA A 299 -23.43 3.62 -23.24
C ALA A 299 -22.50 3.26 -22.06
N HIS A 300 -22.57 2.02 -21.57
CA HIS A 300 -21.74 1.55 -20.47
C HIS A 300 -21.53 0.04 -20.50
N GLU A 301 -20.43 -0.37 -19.88
CA GLU A 301 -20.13 -1.74 -19.50
C GLU A 301 -19.90 -1.82 -17.98
N PHE A 302 -19.87 -3.05 -17.46
CA PHE A 302 -19.64 -3.31 -16.05
C PHE A 302 -18.28 -3.97 -15.86
N LEU A 303 -17.56 -3.53 -14.84
CA LEU A 303 -16.47 -4.31 -14.24
C LEU A 303 -16.93 -4.78 -12.86
N LEU A 304 -17.30 -6.06 -12.76
CA LEU A 304 -17.81 -6.65 -11.53
C LEU A 304 -16.65 -6.98 -10.58
N LEU A 305 -16.84 -6.70 -9.30
CA LEU A 305 -15.92 -7.07 -8.22
C LEU A 305 -16.46 -8.29 -7.47
N GLY A 306 -15.69 -9.36 -7.48
CA GLY A 306 -15.80 -10.48 -6.57
C GLY A 306 -14.73 -10.43 -5.47
N ILE A 307 -15.10 -10.79 -4.24
CA ILE A 307 -14.19 -10.90 -3.11
C ILE A 307 -14.17 -12.34 -2.61
N ARG A 308 -12.96 -12.88 -2.41
CA ARG A 308 -12.72 -14.14 -1.71
C ARG A 308 -12.07 -13.82 -0.35
N GLY A 309 -12.58 -14.46 0.69
CA GLY A 309 -12.13 -14.21 2.06
C GLY A 309 -12.47 -12.79 2.53
N GLU A 310 -11.55 -12.18 3.29
CA GLU A 310 -11.68 -10.80 3.77
C GLU A 310 -10.53 -9.94 3.23
N LEU A 311 -10.83 -9.14 2.20
CA LEU A 311 -9.87 -8.21 1.61
C LEU A 311 -10.56 -6.87 1.32
N PRO A 312 -10.31 -5.82 2.11
CA PRO A 312 -10.83 -4.49 1.80
C PRO A 312 -9.97 -3.82 0.72
N PHE A 313 -10.57 -2.89 -0.03
CA PHE A 313 -9.83 -2.03 -0.94
C PHE A 313 -8.77 -1.19 -0.23
N ALA A 314 -7.64 -0.98 -0.92
CA ALA A 314 -6.53 -0.17 -0.44
C ALA A 314 -6.82 1.34 -0.52
N GLU A 315 -7.72 1.75 -1.41
CA GLU A 315 -8.21 3.11 -1.62
C GLU A 315 -9.73 3.08 -1.80
N THR A 316 -10.45 3.92 -1.05
CA THR A 316 -11.94 3.97 -1.05
C THR A 316 -12.48 5.32 -1.49
N THR A 317 -11.62 6.20 -2.01
CA THR A 317 -11.95 7.57 -2.46
C THR A 317 -12.33 7.63 -3.94
N LEU A 318 -12.18 6.53 -4.67
CA LEU A 318 -12.52 6.46 -6.09
C LEU A 318 -14.04 6.30 -6.30
N ASN A 319 -14.57 7.00 -7.28
CA ASN A 319 -15.96 6.85 -7.70
C ASN A 319 -16.22 5.47 -8.30
N SER A 320 -17.44 4.97 -8.15
CA SER A 320 -17.90 3.70 -8.76
C SER A 320 -18.24 3.82 -10.25
N TRP A 321 -17.69 4.82 -10.94
CA TRP A 321 -17.80 4.97 -12.39
C TRP A 321 -16.53 5.63 -12.95
N MET A 322 -16.26 5.37 -14.23
CA MET A 322 -15.18 6.03 -14.97
C MET A 322 -15.52 6.11 -16.46
N ARG A 323 -14.91 7.04 -17.18
CA ARG A 323 -14.87 6.98 -18.64
C ARG A 323 -13.84 5.93 -19.07
N ALA A 324 -14.27 4.94 -19.84
CA ALA A 324 -13.48 3.77 -20.20
C ALA A 324 -13.93 3.27 -21.58
N VAL A 325 -13.63 4.06 -22.62
CA VAL A 325 -13.94 3.70 -24.01
C VAL A 325 -12.96 2.60 -24.45
N ARG A 326 -13.49 1.43 -24.84
CA ARG A 326 -12.69 0.34 -25.43
C ARG A 326 -11.93 0.84 -26.65
N GLU A 327 -10.79 0.21 -26.92
CA GLU A 327 -10.04 0.50 -28.14
C GLU A 327 -10.80 0.01 -29.38
N SER A 328 -10.39 0.49 -30.56
CA SER A 328 -11.06 0.20 -31.84
C SER A 328 -11.10 -1.29 -32.21
N ASP A 329 -10.20 -2.10 -31.63
CA ASP A 329 -10.12 -3.55 -31.79
C ASP A 329 -10.84 -4.34 -30.66
N GLY A 330 -11.57 -3.62 -29.80
CA GLY A 330 -12.34 -4.18 -28.70
C GLY A 330 -11.53 -4.43 -27.42
N ARG A 331 -10.26 -4.03 -27.35
CA ARG A 331 -9.48 -4.17 -26.10
C ARG A 331 -10.04 -3.32 -24.96
N ALA A 332 -10.00 -3.90 -23.75
CA ALA A 332 -10.31 -3.16 -22.54
C ALA A 332 -9.32 -2.00 -22.32
N PRO A 333 -9.76 -0.84 -21.82
CA PRO A 333 -8.90 0.34 -21.72
C PRO A 333 -7.80 0.18 -20.68
N GLU A 334 -6.57 0.61 -21.01
CA GLU A 334 -5.41 0.56 -20.09
C GLU A 334 -5.70 1.17 -18.71
N ARG A 335 -6.49 2.24 -18.67
CA ARG A 335 -6.82 2.99 -17.44
C ARG A 335 -7.48 2.10 -16.38
N VAL A 336 -8.13 1.01 -16.78
CA VAL A 336 -8.76 0.06 -15.84
C VAL A 336 -7.72 -0.66 -14.99
N ARG A 337 -6.60 -1.11 -15.57
CA ARG A 337 -5.51 -1.72 -14.79
C ARG A 337 -4.95 -0.75 -13.75
N LYS A 338 -4.78 0.53 -14.12
CA LYS A 338 -4.29 1.58 -13.21
C LYS A 338 -5.23 1.78 -12.01
N ILE A 339 -6.54 1.68 -12.21
CA ILE A 339 -7.53 1.75 -11.13
C ILE A 339 -7.47 0.48 -10.27
N ILE A 340 -7.40 -0.70 -10.89
CA ILE A 340 -7.27 -1.97 -10.18
C ILE A 340 -6.03 -1.97 -9.27
N GLU A 341 -4.88 -1.49 -9.75
CA GLU A 341 -3.64 -1.40 -8.96
C GLU A 341 -3.69 -0.43 -7.78
N ARG A 342 -4.61 0.55 -7.80
CA ARG A 342 -4.84 1.47 -6.69
C ARG A 342 -5.68 0.81 -5.59
N VAL A 343 -6.70 0.06 -5.97
CA VAL A 343 -7.68 -0.50 -5.03
C VAL A 343 -7.34 -1.93 -4.58
N SER A 344 -6.65 -2.72 -5.39
CA SER A 344 -6.37 -4.13 -5.15
C SER A 344 -4.88 -4.40 -4.97
N PRO A 345 -4.47 -5.24 -4.00
CA PRO A 345 -3.08 -5.67 -3.89
C PRO A 345 -2.75 -6.75 -4.93
N GLY A 346 -1.55 -6.68 -5.53
CA GLY A 346 -0.96 -7.79 -6.29
C GLY A 346 -0.35 -8.88 -5.39
N PRO A 347 0.05 -10.04 -5.93
CA PRO A 347 0.33 -10.33 -7.35
C PRO A 347 -0.91 -10.29 -8.26
N TYR A 348 -0.72 -9.81 -9.51
CA TYR A 348 -1.80 -9.62 -10.48
C TYR A 348 -1.77 -10.68 -11.59
N LEU A 349 -2.93 -11.28 -11.84
CA LEU A 349 -3.19 -12.15 -12.99
C LEU A 349 -4.24 -11.50 -13.89
N GLU A 350 -3.99 -11.43 -15.18
CA GLU A 350 -4.98 -11.07 -16.18
C GLU A 350 -5.26 -12.27 -17.09
N LEU A 351 -6.53 -12.61 -17.24
CA LEU A 351 -7.00 -13.65 -18.15
C LEU A 351 -7.52 -13.00 -19.43
N PHE A 352 -7.17 -13.58 -20.57
CA PHE A 352 -7.51 -13.10 -21.91
C PHE A 352 -6.91 -11.73 -22.25
N GLY A 353 -5.85 -11.34 -21.54
CA GLY A 353 -5.15 -10.08 -21.80
C GLY A 353 -4.45 -10.10 -23.16
N ARG A 354 -4.51 -8.98 -23.88
CA ARG A 354 -3.90 -8.82 -25.21
C ARG A 354 -2.57 -8.04 -25.22
N ASN A 355 -2.28 -7.30 -24.13
CA ASN A 355 -1.09 -6.43 -24.05
C ASN A 355 -0.16 -6.92 -22.93
N LYS A 356 1.16 -6.80 -23.14
CA LYS A 356 2.15 -7.02 -22.08
C LYS A 356 2.13 -5.84 -21.12
N VAL A 357 1.90 -6.12 -19.83
CA VAL A 357 1.92 -5.08 -18.79
C VAL A 357 2.92 -5.47 -17.69
N SER A 358 3.85 -4.56 -17.41
CA SER A 358 4.89 -4.79 -16.40
C SER A 358 4.28 -5.06 -15.03
N GLY A 359 4.67 -6.16 -14.39
CA GLY A 359 4.17 -6.54 -13.06
C GLY A 359 2.87 -7.35 -13.06
N TRP A 360 2.32 -7.64 -14.25
CA TRP A 360 1.18 -8.53 -14.43
C TRP A 360 1.65 -9.88 -15.00
N THR A 361 0.97 -10.94 -14.58
CA THR A 361 0.97 -12.22 -15.29
C THR A 361 -0.22 -12.21 -16.24
N ILE A 362 0.02 -12.43 -17.53
CA ILE A 362 -1.01 -12.43 -18.57
C ILE A 362 -1.21 -13.87 -19.03
N TYR A 363 -2.42 -14.38 -18.91
CA TYR A 363 -2.83 -15.63 -19.54
C TYR A 363 -3.58 -15.31 -20.83
N SER A 364 -3.11 -15.84 -21.97
CA SER A 364 -3.78 -15.62 -23.26
C SER A 364 -3.61 -16.81 -24.19
N THR A 365 -4.68 -17.16 -24.90
CA THR A 365 -4.71 -18.22 -25.92
C THR A 365 -4.39 -17.72 -27.32
N ASP A 366 -4.52 -16.41 -27.56
CA ASP A 366 -4.51 -15.81 -28.90
C ASP A 366 -3.13 -15.25 -29.29
N ILE A 367 -2.12 -15.42 -28.42
CA ILE A 367 -0.86 -14.70 -28.53
C ILE A 367 0.31 -15.66 -28.73
N GLU A 368 0.84 -15.73 -29.95
CA GLU A 368 2.20 -16.22 -30.17
C GLU A 368 3.20 -15.25 -29.53
N SER A 369 4.24 -15.77 -28.87
CA SER A 369 5.20 -15.03 -28.03
C SER A 369 5.88 -13.82 -28.70
N ASP A 370 5.78 -13.71 -30.03
CA ASP A 370 6.61 -12.86 -30.88
C ASP A 370 5.88 -11.64 -31.49
N ASN A 371 4.55 -11.50 -31.35
CA ASN A 371 3.77 -10.38 -31.94
C ASN A 371 3.03 -9.51 -30.90
N ILE A 372 3.72 -9.07 -29.85
CA ILE A 372 3.10 -8.21 -28.82
C ILE A 372 3.77 -6.84 -28.81
N GLU A 373 2.97 -5.80 -28.99
CA GLU A 373 3.40 -4.41 -28.86
C GLU A 373 3.85 -4.11 -27.43
N VAL A 374 5.02 -3.49 -27.30
CA VAL A 374 5.59 -3.05 -26.03
C VAL A 374 5.07 -1.64 -25.76
N GLU A 375 4.20 -1.50 -24.77
CA GLU A 375 3.77 -0.17 -24.32
C GLU A 375 4.85 0.44 -23.41
N GLU A 376 5.64 1.35 -23.98
CA GLU A 376 6.41 2.31 -23.18
C GLU A 376 5.44 3.29 -22.49
N LYS A 377 5.69 3.57 -21.21
CA LYS A 377 4.88 4.51 -20.41
C LYS A 377 4.89 5.90 -21.05
N SER A 378 3.89 6.21 -21.88
CA SER A 378 3.56 7.60 -22.19
C SER A 378 2.86 8.19 -20.96
N ASN A 379 3.59 9.07 -20.27
CA ASN A 379 3.00 10.05 -19.36
C ASN A 379 2.24 11.05 -20.23
N GLU A 380 0.97 10.77 -20.55
CA GLU A 380 0.03 11.82 -20.89
C GLU A 380 -1.15 11.79 -19.93
N GLU A 381 -0.93 12.57 -18.88
CA GLU A 381 -1.95 13.28 -18.14
C GLU A 381 -2.68 14.20 -19.14
N THR A 382 -3.95 13.91 -19.44
CA THR A 382 -4.90 14.92 -19.89
C THR A 382 -6.26 14.70 -19.24
N ASP A 383 -6.86 15.85 -18.95
CA ASP A 383 -7.90 16.17 -17.98
C ASP A 383 -9.28 15.51 -18.15
N ALA A 384 -10.01 15.59 -17.02
CA ALA A 384 -11.47 15.59 -16.79
C ALA A 384 -12.20 14.23 -16.74
#